data_AF-A0A249SU74-F1
#
_entry.id   AF-A0A249SU74-F1
#
_cell.length_a   1.000
_cell.length_b   1.000
_cell.length_c   1.000
_cell.angle_alpha   90.00
_cell.angle_beta   90.00
_cell.angle_gamma   90.00
#
_symmetry.space_group_name_H-M   'P 1'
#
loop_
_entity.id
_entity.type
_entity.pdbx_description
1 polymer ?
#
loop_
_entity_poly.entity_id
_entity_poly.type
_entity_poly.pdbx_seq_one_letter_code
_entity_poly.pdbx_strand_id
1 'polypeptide(L)'
;MTATRVLYNEDEYIDGLLDNSPAIIESIYRHFAKKVKSFIHSYGGSMKDAAHIFEETLLDIYRYACQYKLVLTNRFEPFFMLICKVKWRNTLAQRGQVSSGERGVPEKAILDNTHLKYVQEIVMQGEQRRHWMQLFQEQEEGCRHQVMGTLLPHAEGVLENPANKNISQDGYAACMAALLTRHHDMQHTISKQDVLMVMDYIQRMSEEEKAAFEAKLPSQPPLQLALKSYREATQWLKLVLTPDHTLKELVHTLADQRQQWFPTKDRQESQAQLYVIGIAIIAAILATLLYISPWRKDVYRQFAPTEMVHDTIGQDDTGQIMHAASTHFNKRRFNQAIGLLTQAIRRDTMNMYARYYRGICLLENDQFNAARQDLQRVYGSKSTYRYDAAFYLGLSYLKNNDKQRCLEWLYKIPESAPNYVKATKLVQEIQ
;
A
#
# COMPACT_ATOMS: atom_id res chain seq x y z
N MET A 1 16.91 5.82 -35.60
CA MET A 1 17.09 6.43 -34.26
C MET A 1 15.71 6.87 -33.76
N THR A 2 14.77 5.93 -33.68
CA THR A 2 14.23 5.30 -32.45
C THR A 2 13.40 6.26 -31.58
N ALA A 3 12.08 6.17 -31.77
CA ALA A 3 10.99 6.83 -31.03
C ALA A 3 11.11 6.77 -29.49
N THR A 4 12.00 5.93 -28.96
CA THR A 4 12.33 5.84 -27.53
C THR A 4 13.06 7.06 -26.98
N ARG A 5 13.72 7.89 -27.81
CA ARG A 5 14.39 9.13 -27.36
C ARG A 5 13.43 10.31 -27.11
N VAL A 6 12.24 10.31 -27.71
CA VAL A 6 11.22 11.35 -27.56
C VAL A 6 10.49 11.24 -26.21
N LEU A 7 10.50 10.05 -25.59
CA LEU A 7 9.74 9.79 -24.36
C LEU A 7 10.42 10.27 -23.06
N TYR A 8 11.61 10.88 -23.15
CA TYR A 8 12.44 11.26 -21.99
C TYR A 8 12.95 12.71 -22.03
N ASN A 9 12.35 13.57 -22.87
CA ASN A 9 12.74 14.97 -22.93
C ASN A 9 11.70 15.84 -22.20
N GLU A 10 11.98 16.19 -20.95
CA GLU A 10 11.11 17.08 -20.15
C GLU A 10 10.95 18.47 -20.78
N ASP A 11 11.87 18.86 -21.68
CA ASP A 11 11.84 20.12 -22.42
C ASP A 11 10.65 20.21 -23.37
N GLU A 12 10.07 19.07 -23.79
CA GLU A 12 8.96 19.00 -24.75
C GLU A 12 7.58 18.95 -24.06
N TYR A 13 7.51 18.94 -22.73
CA TYR A 13 6.23 18.76 -22.02
C TYR A 13 5.27 19.95 -22.17
N ILE A 14 5.79 21.17 -22.23
CA ILE A 14 4.96 22.36 -22.46
C ILE A 14 4.44 22.38 -23.89
N ASP A 15 5.33 22.16 -24.87
CA ASP A 15 4.96 22.10 -26.29
C ASP A 15 3.96 20.97 -26.55
N GLY A 16 4.16 19.80 -25.95
CA GLY A 16 3.23 18.69 -26.05
C GLY A 16 1.86 18.94 -25.42
N LEU A 17 1.77 19.80 -24.40
CA LEU A 17 0.48 20.27 -23.88
C LEU A 17 -0.20 21.24 -24.86
N LEU A 18 0.57 22.15 -25.46
CA LEU A 18 0.07 23.13 -26.44
C LEU A 18 -0.45 22.45 -27.72
N ASP A 19 0.23 21.41 -28.17
CA ASP A 19 -0.12 20.63 -29.37
C ASP A 19 -1.14 19.51 -29.09
N ASN A 20 -1.59 19.35 -27.84
CA ASN A 20 -2.43 18.24 -27.38
C ASN A 20 -1.87 16.85 -27.80
N SER A 21 -0.56 16.65 -27.66
CA SER A 21 0.13 15.41 -28.06
C SER A 21 -0.17 14.26 -27.09
N PRO A 22 -0.92 13.21 -27.50
CA PRO A 22 -1.34 12.16 -26.58
C PRO A 22 -0.16 11.40 -25.94
N ALA A 23 0.92 11.20 -26.71
CA ALA A 23 2.11 10.50 -26.23
C ALA A 23 2.87 11.30 -25.17
N ILE A 24 2.96 12.63 -25.33
CA ILE A 24 3.62 13.50 -24.35
C ILE A 24 2.75 13.60 -23.09
N ILE A 25 1.43 13.78 -23.24
CA ILE A 25 0.49 13.80 -22.11
C ILE A 25 0.56 12.49 -21.32
N GLU A 26 0.54 11.33 -21.99
CA GLU A 26 0.71 10.04 -21.31
C GLU A 26 2.04 9.97 -20.55
N SER A 27 3.12 10.51 -21.12
CA SER A 27 4.43 10.59 -20.46
C SER A 27 4.37 11.45 -19.20
N ILE A 28 3.73 12.63 -19.25
CA ILE A 28 3.54 13.51 -18.08
C ILE A 28 2.81 12.76 -16.96
N TYR A 29 1.71 12.07 -17.27
CA TYR A 29 0.98 11.25 -16.28
C TYR A 29 1.86 10.14 -15.71
N ARG A 30 2.56 9.41 -16.57
CA ARG A 30 3.43 8.30 -16.18
C ARG A 30 4.52 8.72 -15.20
N HIS A 31 5.11 9.90 -15.40
CA HIS A 31 6.21 10.38 -14.57
C HIS A 31 5.73 11.02 -13.27
N PHE A 32 4.61 11.74 -13.29
CA PHE A 32 4.23 12.62 -12.18
C PHE A 32 2.98 12.19 -11.39
N ALA A 33 2.05 11.42 -11.98
CA ALA A 33 0.77 11.10 -11.32
C ALA A 33 0.97 10.39 -9.97
N LYS A 34 1.89 9.41 -9.92
CA LYS A 34 2.21 8.69 -8.67
C LYS A 34 2.84 9.61 -7.61
N LYS A 35 3.70 10.55 -8.02
CA LYS A 35 4.37 11.50 -7.11
C LYS A 35 3.37 12.47 -6.51
N VAL A 36 2.51 13.06 -7.35
CA VAL A 36 1.42 13.95 -6.91
C VAL A 36 0.44 13.19 -6.02
N LYS A 37 -0.01 11.99 -6.42
CA LYS A 37 -0.87 11.14 -5.58
C LYS A 37 -0.27 10.91 -4.20
N SER A 38 1.00 10.48 -4.14
CA SER A 38 1.68 10.22 -2.87
C SER A 38 1.80 11.46 -2.01
N PHE A 39 2.11 12.61 -2.62
CA PHE A 39 2.19 13.89 -1.91
C PHE A 39 0.82 14.26 -1.33
N ILE A 40 -0.22 14.33 -2.14
CA ILE A 40 -1.57 14.73 -1.69
C ILE A 40 -2.09 13.81 -0.59
N HIS A 41 -1.90 12.49 -0.74
CA HIS A 41 -2.31 11.52 0.27
C HIS A 41 -1.55 11.67 1.59
N SER A 42 -0.24 12.01 1.55
CA SER A 42 0.54 12.24 2.77
C SER A 42 0.07 13.44 3.60
N TYR A 43 -0.75 14.33 3.00
CA TYR A 43 -1.39 15.47 3.64
C TYR A 43 -2.92 15.27 3.78
N GLY A 44 -3.40 14.03 3.82
CA GLY A 44 -4.81 13.71 4.08
C GLY A 44 -5.77 13.91 2.91
N GLY A 45 -5.24 14.17 1.70
CA GLY A 45 -6.06 14.30 0.49
C GLY A 45 -6.50 12.94 -0.07
N SER A 46 -7.65 12.96 -0.75
CA SER A 46 -8.21 11.80 -1.45
C SER A 46 -7.59 11.60 -2.84
N MET A 47 -7.86 10.45 -3.46
CA MET A 47 -7.53 10.23 -4.87
C MET A 47 -8.19 11.29 -5.78
N LYS A 48 -9.43 11.68 -5.47
CA LYS A 48 -10.15 12.71 -6.24
C LYS A 48 -9.46 14.06 -6.14
N ASP A 49 -8.96 14.41 -4.96
CA ASP A 49 -8.16 15.63 -4.76
C ASP A 49 -6.87 15.57 -5.58
N ALA A 50 -6.16 14.44 -5.57
CA ALA A 50 -4.93 14.28 -6.35
C ALA A 50 -5.16 14.41 -7.86
N ALA A 51 -6.22 13.77 -8.37
CA ALA A 51 -6.60 13.88 -9.78
C ALA A 51 -6.93 15.33 -10.16
N HIS A 52 -7.72 16.00 -9.31
CA HIS A 52 -8.13 17.37 -9.54
C HIS A 52 -6.92 18.32 -9.56
N ILE A 53 -6.05 18.27 -8.56
CA ILE A 53 -4.83 19.11 -8.51
C ILE A 53 -3.94 18.86 -9.72
N PHE A 54 -3.78 17.60 -10.13
CA PHE A 54 -2.94 17.23 -11.27
C PHE A 54 -3.46 17.85 -12.58
N GLU A 55 -4.72 17.58 -12.93
CA GLU A 55 -5.34 18.07 -14.16
C GLU A 55 -5.42 19.58 -14.20
N GLU A 56 -5.85 20.18 -13.09
CA GLU A 56 -5.97 21.63 -12.99
C GLU A 56 -4.60 22.31 -13.11
N THR A 57 -3.53 21.67 -12.64
CA THR A 57 -2.17 22.18 -12.83
C THR A 57 -1.77 22.16 -14.31
N LEU A 58 -2.04 21.06 -15.04
CA LEU A 58 -1.73 20.98 -16.46
C LEU A 58 -2.53 22.00 -17.29
N LEU A 59 -3.81 22.17 -16.98
CA LEU A 59 -4.66 23.16 -17.64
C LEU A 59 -4.20 24.59 -17.36
N ASP A 60 -3.77 24.89 -16.13
CA ASP A 60 -3.26 26.23 -15.80
C ASP A 60 -1.92 26.53 -16.48
N ILE A 61 -1.04 25.52 -16.62
CA ILE A 61 0.20 25.64 -17.39
C ILE A 61 -0.09 25.87 -18.87
N TYR A 62 -0.96 25.06 -19.49
CA TYR A 62 -1.37 25.22 -20.89
C TYR A 62 -1.87 26.65 -21.16
N ARG A 63 -2.83 27.13 -20.35
CA ARG A 63 -3.43 28.45 -20.55
C ARG A 63 -2.42 29.59 -20.41
N TYR A 64 -1.47 29.45 -19.47
CA TYR A 64 -0.41 30.43 -19.32
C TYR A 64 0.55 30.41 -20.51
N ALA A 65 0.94 29.22 -20.98
CA ALA A 65 1.84 29.04 -22.12
C ALA A 65 1.23 29.54 -23.45
N CYS A 66 -0.09 29.50 -23.61
CA CYS A 66 -0.76 30.10 -24.78
C CYS A 66 -0.62 31.63 -24.83
N GLN A 67 -0.42 32.29 -23.70
CA GLN A 67 -0.35 33.76 -23.61
C GLN A 67 1.09 34.27 -23.49
N TYR A 68 1.91 33.52 -22.78
CA TYR A 68 3.26 33.91 -22.41
C TYR A 68 4.22 32.82 -22.85
N LYS A 69 5.34 33.23 -23.45
CA LYS A 69 6.42 32.29 -23.78
C LYS A 69 7.02 31.74 -22.48
N LEU A 70 6.64 30.50 -22.14
CA LEU A 70 7.10 29.78 -20.97
C LEU A 70 8.32 28.92 -21.36
N VAL A 71 9.52 29.34 -20.94
CA VAL A 71 10.76 28.58 -21.17
C VAL A 71 11.32 28.17 -19.82
N LEU A 72 11.50 26.87 -19.62
CA LEU A 72 12.16 26.35 -18.43
C LEU A 72 13.66 26.20 -18.71
N THR A 73 14.50 26.84 -17.91
CA THR A 73 15.97 26.66 -17.95
C THR A 73 16.43 25.44 -17.17
N ASN A 74 15.51 24.81 -16.41
CA ASN A 74 15.74 23.61 -15.63
C ASN A 74 14.69 22.53 -15.95
N ARG A 75 14.82 21.35 -15.32
CA ARG A 75 13.88 20.23 -15.47
C ARG A 75 12.44 20.65 -15.15
N PHE A 76 11.47 20.10 -15.86
CA PHE A 76 10.04 20.35 -15.67
C PHE A 76 9.54 19.88 -14.30
N GLU A 77 10.12 18.80 -13.77
CA GLU A 77 9.64 18.18 -12.53
C GLU A 77 9.57 19.13 -11.31
N PRO A 78 10.64 19.84 -10.89
CA PRO A 78 10.55 20.76 -9.76
C PRO A 78 9.54 21.88 -9.97
N PHE A 79 9.42 22.38 -11.19
CA PHE A 79 8.45 23.41 -11.55
C PHE A 79 7.01 22.92 -11.39
N PHE A 80 6.68 21.78 -12.00
CA PHE A 80 5.36 21.17 -11.92
C PHE A 80 4.98 20.77 -10.49
N MET A 81 5.89 20.10 -9.78
CA MET A 81 5.65 19.68 -8.39
C MET A 81 5.44 20.88 -7.47
N LEU A 82 6.16 21.99 -7.67
CA LEU A 82 5.96 23.19 -6.87
C LEU A 82 4.55 23.77 -7.06
N ILE A 83 4.05 23.84 -8.30
CA ILE A 83 2.69 24.33 -8.57
C ILE A 83 1.64 23.46 -7.88
N CYS A 84 1.73 22.13 -8.01
CA CYS A 84 0.82 21.21 -7.33
C CYS A 84 0.84 21.39 -5.80
N LYS A 85 2.01 21.57 -5.20
CA LYS A 85 2.17 21.79 -3.75
C LYS A 85 1.55 23.11 -3.29
N VAL A 86 1.77 24.19 -4.03
CA VAL A 86 1.19 25.50 -3.71
C VAL A 86 -0.34 25.43 -3.79
N LYS A 87 -0.88 24.85 -4.86
CA LYS A 87 -2.32 24.69 -5.03
C LYS A 87 -2.96 23.86 -3.92
N TRP A 88 -2.38 22.71 -3.59
CA TRP A 88 -2.90 21.87 -2.51
C TRP A 88 -2.91 22.58 -1.16
N ARG A 89 -1.85 23.37 -0.87
CA ARG A 89 -1.81 24.18 0.34
C ARG A 89 -2.93 25.23 0.37
N ASN A 90 -3.19 25.88 -0.76
CA ASN A 90 -4.31 26.83 -0.86
C ASN A 90 -5.66 26.11 -0.65
N THR A 91 -5.83 24.89 -1.19
CA THR A 91 -7.00 24.04 -0.92
C THR A 91 -7.15 23.68 0.57
N LEU A 92 -6.06 23.31 1.25
CA LEU A 92 -6.09 23.02 2.69
C LEU A 92 -6.45 24.26 3.52
N ALA A 93 -5.89 25.42 3.17
CA ALA A 93 -6.20 26.69 3.83
C ALA A 93 -7.69 27.05 3.70
N GLN A 94 -8.27 26.85 2.52
CA GLN A 94 -9.72 27.04 2.28
C GLN A 94 -10.58 26.06 3.10
N ARG A 95 -10.08 24.86 3.42
CA ARG A 95 -10.76 23.87 4.28
C ARG A 95 -10.58 24.15 5.78
N GLY A 96 -9.90 25.23 6.16
CA GLY A 96 -9.56 25.52 7.56
C GLY A 96 -8.55 24.52 8.16
N GLN A 97 -7.86 23.75 7.31
CA GLN A 97 -6.86 22.77 7.72
C GLN A 97 -5.48 23.42 7.69
N VAL A 98 -4.92 23.72 8.86
CA VAL A 98 -3.52 24.19 8.96
C VAL A 98 -2.61 22.99 8.72
N SER A 99 -1.78 23.06 7.67
CA SER A 99 -0.78 22.04 7.39
C SER A 99 0.27 22.00 8.49
N SER A 100 0.07 21.14 9.49
CA SER A 100 1.05 20.83 10.53
C SER A 100 2.25 20.11 9.92
N GLY A 101 3.30 20.85 9.60
CA GLY A 101 4.59 20.30 9.16
C GLY A 101 5.07 20.87 7.82
N GLU A 102 5.70 22.04 7.87
CA GLU A 102 6.65 22.45 6.84
C GLU A 102 7.85 21.48 6.87
N ARG A 103 7.78 20.38 6.14
CA ARG A 103 8.99 19.90 5.47
C ARG A 103 9.18 20.84 4.28
N GLY A 104 10.29 21.57 4.30
CA GLY A 104 10.60 22.62 3.32
C GLY A 104 10.28 22.19 1.90
N VAL A 105 9.93 23.13 1.04
CA VAL A 105 9.60 22.88 -0.36
C VAL A 105 10.91 22.87 -1.15
N PRO A 106 11.59 21.71 -1.33
CA PRO A 106 12.94 21.67 -1.90
C PRO A 106 12.99 22.26 -3.31
N GLU A 107 11.88 22.21 -4.05
CA GLU A 107 11.76 22.77 -5.38
C GLU A 107 12.07 24.27 -5.42
N LYS A 108 11.74 25.02 -4.35
CA LYS A 108 12.04 26.45 -4.27
C LYS A 108 13.55 26.75 -4.26
N ALA A 109 14.36 25.83 -3.74
CA ALA A 109 15.82 25.97 -3.75
C ALA A 109 16.45 25.59 -5.10
N ILE A 110 15.70 24.88 -5.95
CA ILE A 110 16.14 24.39 -7.26
C ILE A 110 15.75 25.37 -8.38
N LEU A 111 14.65 26.10 -8.20
CA LEU A 111 14.10 27.04 -9.18
C LEU A 111 14.74 28.43 -9.02
N ASP A 112 15.11 29.04 -10.15
CA ASP A 112 15.53 30.45 -10.17
C ASP A 112 14.34 31.41 -9.98
N ASN A 113 14.63 32.71 -9.83
CA ASN A 113 13.61 33.73 -9.63
C ASN A 113 12.61 33.84 -10.79
N THR A 114 13.04 33.52 -12.02
CA THR A 114 12.19 33.56 -13.21
C THR A 114 11.13 32.47 -13.14
N HIS A 115 11.54 31.23 -12.84
CA HIS A 115 10.60 30.12 -12.70
C HIS A 115 9.70 30.27 -11.48
N LEU A 116 10.22 30.80 -10.37
CA LEU A 116 9.39 31.11 -9.20
C LEU A 116 8.30 32.13 -9.54
N LYS A 117 8.60 33.13 -10.37
CA LYS A 117 7.62 34.08 -10.88
C LYS A 117 6.57 33.39 -11.76
N TYR A 118 6.98 32.50 -12.67
CA TYR A 118 6.02 31.70 -13.45
C TYR A 118 5.06 30.90 -12.56
N VAL A 119 5.57 30.23 -11.51
CA VAL A 119 4.72 29.51 -10.55
C VAL A 119 3.70 30.44 -9.90
N GLN A 120 4.14 31.59 -9.40
CA GLN A 120 3.25 32.56 -8.76
C GLN A 120 2.16 33.05 -9.72
N GLU A 121 2.54 33.41 -10.94
CA GLU A 121 1.62 33.91 -11.95
C GLU A 121 0.63 32.81 -12.38
N ILE A 122 1.10 31.59 -12.68
CA ILE A 122 0.23 30.47 -13.08
C ILE A 122 -0.83 30.18 -12.01
N VAL A 123 -0.43 30.10 -10.74
CA VAL A 123 -1.36 29.84 -9.64
C VAL A 123 -2.35 30.98 -9.49
N MET A 124 -1.86 32.23 -9.42
CA MET A 124 -2.71 33.41 -9.25
C MET A 124 -3.71 33.58 -10.41
N GLN A 125 -3.25 33.45 -11.65
CA GLN A 125 -4.11 33.55 -12.83
C GLN A 125 -5.14 32.42 -12.87
N GLY A 126 -4.76 31.20 -12.50
CA GLY A 126 -5.68 30.07 -12.39
C GLY A 126 -6.80 30.34 -11.38
N GLU A 127 -6.46 30.84 -10.20
CA GLU A 127 -7.43 31.18 -9.15
C GLU A 127 -8.41 32.28 -9.62
N GLN A 128 -7.89 33.35 -10.21
CA GLN A 128 -8.72 34.44 -10.75
C GLN A 128 -9.68 33.93 -11.84
N ARG A 129 -9.21 33.11 -12.79
CA ARG A 129 -10.07 32.52 -13.82
C ARG A 129 -11.23 31.74 -13.22
N ARG A 130 -10.95 30.85 -12.25
CA ARG A 130 -11.98 30.02 -11.61
C ARG A 130 -12.99 30.86 -10.83
N HIS A 131 -12.51 31.85 -10.08
CA HIS A 131 -13.35 32.75 -9.31
C HIS A 131 -14.33 33.52 -10.20
N TRP A 132 -13.84 34.17 -11.25
CA TRP A 132 -14.69 34.91 -12.19
C TRP A 132 -15.63 34.00 -12.98
N MET A 133 -15.17 32.81 -13.37
CA MET A 133 -16.03 31.83 -14.03
C MET A 133 -17.16 31.35 -13.10
N GLN A 134 -16.87 31.11 -11.82
CA GLN A 134 -17.89 30.72 -10.84
C GLN A 134 -18.96 31.82 -10.70
N LEU A 135 -18.55 33.07 -10.48
CA LEU A 135 -19.48 34.21 -10.37
C LEU A 135 -20.35 34.37 -11.63
N PHE A 136 -19.77 34.13 -12.81
CA PHE A 136 -20.50 34.14 -14.07
C PHE A 136 -21.52 33.00 -14.17
N GLN A 137 -21.15 31.78 -13.79
CA GLN A 137 -22.06 30.62 -13.84
C GLN A 137 -23.26 30.77 -12.89
N GLU A 138 -23.05 31.42 -11.73
CA GLU A 138 -24.10 31.73 -10.75
C GLU A 138 -25.09 32.82 -11.20
N GLN A 139 -24.84 33.50 -12.33
CA GLN A 139 -25.81 34.45 -12.89
C GLN A 139 -27.02 33.75 -13.51
N GLU A 140 -28.12 34.48 -13.64
CA GLU A 140 -29.26 34.01 -14.43
C GLU A 140 -28.88 33.85 -15.90
N GLU A 141 -29.56 32.93 -16.58
CA GLU A 141 -29.28 32.60 -17.99
C GLU A 141 -29.33 33.82 -18.90
N GLY A 142 -30.31 34.72 -18.70
CA GLY A 142 -30.38 35.98 -19.44
C GLY A 142 -29.15 36.86 -19.26
N CYS A 143 -28.63 36.96 -18.03
CA CYS A 143 -27.42 37.73 -17.76
C CYS A 143 -26.17 37.12 -18.36
N ARG A 144 -26.04 35.79 -18.34
CA ARG A 144 -24.92 35.10 -19.01
C ARG A 144 -24.89 35.40 -20.50
N HIS A 145 -26.05 35.41 -21.17
CA HIS A 145 -26.16 35.79 -22.58
C HIS A 145 -25.79 37.26 -22.83
N GLN A 146 -26.28 38.20 -22.01
CA GLN A 146 -25.92 39.62 -22.12
C GLN A 146 -24.41 39.85 -21.98
N VAL A 147 -23.81 39.25 -20.96
CA VAL A 147 -22.37 39.38 -20.67
C VAL A 147 -21.53 38.71 -21.75
N MET A 148 -21.81 37.46 -22.09
CA MET A 148 -21.05 36.72 -23.11
C MET A 148 -21.16 37.39 -24.48
N GLY A 149 -22.38 37.75 -24.91
CA GLY A 149 -22.60 38.36 -26.21
C GLY A 149 -22.00 39.76 -26.36
N THR A 150 -21.96 40.54 -25.28
CA THR A 150 -21.29 41.86 -25.30
C THR A 150 -19.77 41.73 -25.25
N LEU A 151 -19.23 40.80 -24.47
CA LEU A 151 -17.78 40.64 -24.33
C LEU A 151 -17.13 39.94 -25.54
N LEU A 152 -17.87 39.06 -26.21
CA LEU A 152 -17.40 38.23 -27.33
C LEU A 152 -18.36 38.34 -28.54
N PRO A 153 -18.53 39.54 -29.12
CA PRO A 153 -19.53 39.77 -30.16
C PRO A 153 -19.27 39.01 -31.47
N HIS A 154 -18.06 38.50 -31.69
CA HIS A 154 -17.67 37.75 -32.89
C HIS A 154 -17.28 36.30 -32.60
N ALA A 155 -17.50 35.81 -31.38
CA ALA A 155 -17.19 34.42 -31.07
C ALA A 155 -18.15 33.47 -31.78
N GLU A 156 -17.60 32.34 -32.24
CA GLU A 156 -18.35 31.30 -32.93
C GLU A 156 -19.55 30.82 -32.11
N GLY A 157 -20.71 30.66 -32.75
CA GLY A 157 -21.97 30.25 -32.11
C GLY A 157 -22.66 31.33 -31.25
N VAL A 158 -22.03 32.48 -30.99
CA VAL A 158 -22.64 33.56 -30.19
C VAL A 158 -23.62 34.39 -31.03
N LEU A 159 -23.27 34.78 -32.25
CA LEU A 159 -24.16 35.59 -33.11
C LEU A 159 -25.35 34.80 -33.69
N GLU A 160 -25.21 33.48 -33.81
CA GLU A 160 -26.22 32.59 -34.39
C GLU A 160 -27.28 32.17 -33.37
N ASN A 161 -27.02 32.36 -32.08
CA ASN A 161 -27.95 32.01 -31.01
C ASN A 161 -29.11 33.03 -30.94
N PRO A 162 -30.38 32.63 -31.19
CA PRO A 162 -31.52 33.54 -31.16
C PRO A 162 -31.74 34.21 -29.79
N ALA A 163 -31.23 33.63 -28.69
CA ALA A 163 -31.24 34.25 -27.36
C ALA A 163 -30.38 35.54 -27.29
N ASN A 164 -29.41 35.70 -28.20
CA ASN A 164 -28.51 36.85 -28.24
C ASN A 164 -29.04 38.01 -29.11
N LYS A 165 -30.23 37.89 -29.71
CA LYS A 165 -30.86 38.98 -30.49
C LYS A 165 -31.32 40.17 -29.63
N ASN A 166 -31.48 39.97 -28.32
CA ASN A 166 -31.97 40.99 -27.38
C ASN A 166 -30.84 41.56 -26.49
N ILE A 167 -29.58 41.48 -26.93
CA ILE A 167 -28.47 42.11 -26.19
C ILE A 167 -28.65 43.63 -26.21
N SER A 168 -28.59 44.25 -25.05
CA SER A 168 -28.68 45.71 -24.91
C SER A 168 -27.60 46.21 -23.95
N GLN A 169 -27.17 47.45 -24.16
CA GLN A 169 -26.17 48.08 -23.29
C GLN A 169 -26.69 48.18 -21.83
N ASP A 170 -27.98 48.47 -21.62
CA ASP A 170 -28.57 48.52 -20.27
C ASP A 170 -28.70 47.14 -19.63
N GLY A 171 -29.02 46.11 -20.42
CA GLY A 171 -29.08 44.73 -19.95
C GLY A 171 -27.70 44.24 -19.52
N TYR A 172 -26.70 44.46 -20.36
CA TYR A 172 -25.29 44.22 -20.02
C TYR A 172 -24.88 44.97 -18.75
N ALA A 173 -25.27 46.25 -18.62
CA ALA A 173 -24.94 47.06 -17.46
C ALA A 173 -25.55 46.56 -16.15
N ALA A 174 -26.84 46.23 -16.17
CA ALA A 174 -27.51 45.63 -15.02
C ALA A 174 -26.87 44.29 -14.62
N CYS A 175 -26.52 43.45 -15.59
CA CYS A 175 -25.95 42.14 -15.34
C CYS A 175 -24.50 42.19 -14.85
N MET A 176 -23.66 43.08 -15.39
CA MET A 176 -22.31 43.31 -14.86
C MET A 176 -22.35 43.90 -13.46
N ALA A 177 -23.27 44.83 -13.17
CA ALA A 177 -23.48 45.32 -11.82
C ALA A 177 -23.88 44.21 -10.85
N ALA A 178 -24.82 43.33 -11.25
CA ALA A 178 -25.20 42.18 -10.44
C ALA A 178 -24.06 41.17 -10.24
N LEU A 179 -23.15 41.02 -11.22
CA LEU A 179 -21.98 40.16 -11.09
C LEU A 179 -20.97 40.75 -10.09
N LEU A 180 -20.63 42.03 -10.25
CA LEU A 180 -19.59 42.68 -9.44
C LEU A 180 -20.02 42.84 -7.98
N THR A 181 -21.30 43.11 -7.70
CA THR A 181 -21.77 43.23 -6.30
C THR A 181 -21.82 41.91 -5.53
N ARG A 182 -21.77 40.76 -6.22
CA ARG A 182 -21.67 39.44 -5.57
C ARG A 182 -20.24 39.06 -5.17
N HIS A 183 -19.24 39.71 -5.73
CA HIS A 183 -17.86 39.46 -5.37
C HIS A 183 -17.63 39.86 -3.90
N HIS A 184 -17.14 38.92 -3.09
CA HIS A 184 -17.08 39.06 -1.64
C HIS A 184 -16.36 40.34 -1.18
N ASP A 185 -15.22 40.67 -1.78
CA ASP A 185 -14.47 41.89 -1.45
C ASP A 185 -15.22 43.20 -1.76
N MET A 186 -16.32 43.12 -2.53
CA MET A 186 -17.06 44.28 -3.05
C MET A 186 -18.43 44.49 -2.40
N GLN A 187 -18.97 43.48 -1.72
CA GLN A 187 -20.37 43.39 -1.29
C GLN A 187 -20.82 44.50 -0.32
N HIS A 188 -19.87 45.23 0.28
CA HIS A 188 -20.11 46.32 1.23
C HIS A 188 -19.44 47.65 0.87
N THR A 189 -18.67 47.71 -0.23
CA THR A 189 -17.84 48.89 -0.56
C THR A 189 -18.30 49.59 -1.84
N ILE A 190 -18.92 48.85 -2.77
CA ILE A 190 -19.35 49.37 -4.07
C ILE A 190 -20.87 49.29 -4.17
N SER A 191 -21.51 50.40 -4.52
CA SER A 191 -22.95 50.42 -4.80
C SER A 191 -23.24 50.02 -6.25
N LYS A 192 -24.47 49.58 -6.53
CA LYS A 192 -24.95 49.36 -7.91
C LYS A 192 -24.77 50.61 -8.77
N GLN A 193 -24.96 51.80 -8.19
CA GLN A 193 -24.83 53.07 -8.89
C GLN A 193 -23.39 53.34 -9.32
N ASP A 194 -22.41 53.03 -8.47
CA ASP A 194 -20.99 53.20 -8.78
C ASP A 194 -20.59 52.36 -10.00
N VAL A 195 -21.10 51.12 -10.08
CA VAL A 195 -20.85 50.25 -11.24
C VAL A 195 -21.50 50.80 -12.50
N LEU A 196 -22.76 51.26 -12.43
CA LEU A 196 -23.44 51.84 -13.58
C LEU A 196 -22.70 53.09 -14.11
N MET A 197 -22.22 53.95 -13.22
CA MET A 197 -21.40 55.11 -13.60
C MET A 197 -20.09 54.71 -14.31
N VAL A 198 -19.42 53.67 -13.81
CA VAL A 198 -18.23 53.10 -14.47
C VAL A 198 -18.57 52.57 -15.86
N MET A 199 -19.73 51.96 -16.04
CA MET A 199 -20.14 51.40 -17.32
C MET A 199 -20.52 52.47 -18.34
N ASP A 200 -21.22 53.52 -17.91
CA ASP A 200 -21.47 54.68 -18.74
C ASP A 200 -20.14 55.34 -19.17
N TYR A 201 -19.16 55.46 -18.26
CA TYR A 201 -17.81 55.96 -18.57
C TYR A 201 -17.12 55.12 -19.66
N ILE A 202 -17.27 53.80 -19.64
CA ILE A 202 -16.60 52.90 -20.59
C ILE A 202 -17.31 52.85 -21.94
N GLN A 203 -18.64 52.97 -21.96
CA GLN A 203 -19.44 52.65 -23.16
C GLN A 203 -20.16 53.83 -23.81
N ARG A 204 -20.43 54.92 -23.06
CA ARG A 204 -21.44 55.93 -23.45
C ARG A 204 -21.00 57.38 -23.33
N MET A 205 -20.08 57.69 -22.41
CA MET A 205 -19.69 59.08 -22.13
C MET A 205 -18.94 59.74 -23.30
N SER A 206 -19.21 61.02 -23.54
CA SER A 206 -18.40 61.88 -24.43
C SER A 206 -17.01 62.12 -23.85
N GLU A 207 -16.08 62.66 -24.65
CA GLU A 207 -14.73 62.96 -24.17
C GLU A 207 -14.73 64.01 -23.04
N GLU A 208 -15.63 65.00 -23.09
CA GLU A 208 -15.80 65.97 -22.00
C GLU A 208 -16.33 65.32 -20.71
N GLU A 209 -17.30 64.41 -20.84
CA GLU A 209 -17.88 63.68 -19.71
C GLU A 209 -16.87 62.71 -19.08
N LYS A 210 -16.04 62.05 -19.90
CA LYS A 210 -14.93 61.22 -19.44
C LYS A 210 -13.91 62.04 -18.65
N ALA A 211 -13.51 63.21 -19.14
CA ALA A 211 -12.59 64.08 -18.41
C ALA A 211 -13.16 64.51 -17.04
N ALA A 212 -14.46 64.79 -16.97
CA ALA A 212 -15.14 65.11 -15.71
C ALA A 212 -15.22 63.90 -14.76
N PHE A 213 -15.40 62.68 -15.28
CA PHE A 213 -15.37 61.45 -14.50
C PHE A 213 -13.96 61.18 -13.95
N GLU A 214 -12.93 61.30 -14.78
CA GLU A 214 -11.53 61.09 -14.41
C GLU A 214 -11.05 62.10 -13.37
N ALA A 215 -11.50 63.36 -13.44
CA ALA A 215 -11.20 64.36 -12.42
C ALA A 215 -11.78 64.03 -11.03
N LYS A 216 -12.90 63.30 -10.97
CA LYS A 216 -13.53 62.84 -9.71
C LYS A 216 -12.93 61.54 -9.19
N LEU A 217 -12.27 60.77 -10.03
CA LEU A 217 -11.79 59.43 -9.70
C LEU A 217 -10.83 59.43 -8.49
N PRO A 218 -9.81 60.32 -8.37
CA PRO A 218 -8.89 60.32 -7.23
C PRO A 218 -9.55 60.53 -5.86
N SER A 219 -10.68 61.25 -5.81
CA SER A 219 -11.39 61.58 -4.57
C SER A 219 -12.53 60.61 -4.24
N GLN A 220 -12.76 59.57 -5.07
CA GLN A 220 -13.83 58.59 -4.87
C GLN A 220 -13.29 57.16 -4.88
N PRO A 221 -12.83 56.64 -3.72
CA PRO A 221 -12.35 55.26 -3.58
C PRO A 221 -13.34 54.18 -4.08
N PRO A 222 -14.67 54.28 -3.85
CA PRO A 222 -15.64 53.32 -4.39
C PRO A 222 -15.63 53.24 -5.92
N LEU A 223 -15.51 54.38 -6.62
CA LEU A 223 -15.43 54.42 -8.09
C LEU A 223 -14.11 53.85 -8.61
N GLN A 224 -12.99 54.11 -7.92
CA GLN A 224 -11.70 53.49 -8.27
C GLN A 224 -11.76 51.97 -8.19
N LEU A 225 -12.35 51.46 -7.10
CA LEU A 225 -12.52 50.03 -6.90
C LEU A 225 -13.47 49.44 -7.94
N ALA A 226 -14.61 50.10 -8.21
CA ALA A 226 -15.57 49.66 -9.22
C ALA A 226 -14.94 49.57 -10.63
N LEU A 227 -14.15 50.58 -11.02
CA LEU A 227 -13.45 50.60 -12.30
C LEU A 227 -12.39 49.51 -12.40
N LYS A 228 -11.60 49.31 -11.34
CA LYS A 228 -10.60 48.23 -11.27
C LYS A 228 -11.28 46.86 -11.40
N SER A 229 -12.31 46.62 -10.61
CA SER A 229 -13.04 45.36 -10.61
C SER A 229 -13.74 45.06 -11.93
N TYR A 230 -14.31 46.07 -12.59
CA TYR A 230 -14.86 45.92 -13.93
C TYR A 230 -13.78 45.48 -14.93
N ARG A 231 -12.61 46.12 -14.91
CA ARG A 231 -11.50 45.76 -15.81
C ARG A 231 -11.01 44.34 -15.57
N GLU A 232 -10.85 43.94 -14.31
CA GLU A 232 -10.46 42.58 -13.94
C GLU A 232 -11.51 41.55 -14.39
N ALA A 233 -12.79 41.77 -14.07
CA ALA A 233 -13.88 40.88 -14.48
C ALA A 233 -13.93 40.71 -16.00
N THR A 234 -13.93 41.81 -16.75
CA THR A 234 -14.02 41.74 -18.21
C THR A 234 -12.79 41.10 -18.85
N GLN A 235 -11.59 41.35 -18.32
CA GLN A 235 -10.37 40.68 -18.77
C GLN A 235 -10.43 39.17 -18.55
N TRP A 236 -10.78 38.73 -17.35
CA TRP A 236 -10.82 37.30 -17.01
C TRP A 236 -11.96 36.57 -17.72
N LEU A 237 -13.14 37.19 -17.83
CA LEU A 237 -14.29 36.60 -18.52
C LEU A 237 -14.02 36.48 -20.02
N LYS A 238 -13.45 37.49 -20.67
CA LYS A 238 -13.05 37.37 -22.08
C LYS A 238 -12.11 36.19 -22.28
N LEU A 239 -11.11 36.06 -21.41
CA LEU A 239 -10.15 34.96 -21.49
C LEU A 239 -10.79 33.58 -21.31
N VAL A 240 -11.65 33.42 -20.31
CA VAL A 240 -12.24 32.10 -19.97
C VAL A 240 -13.35 31.70 -20.94
N LEU A 241 -14.13 32.67 -21.43
CA LEU A 241 -15.31 32.43 -22.28
C LEU A 241 -14.96 32.30 -23.77
N THR A 242 -13.77 32.76 -24.20
CA THR A 242 -13.34 32.59 -25.59
C THR A 242 -13.28 31.10 -25.93
N PRO A 243 -13.98 30.63 -26.98
CA PRO A 243 -13.89 29.24 -27.41
C PRO A 243 -12.46 28.85 -27.74
N ASP A 244 -12.02 27.70 -27.22
CA ASP A 244 -10.70 27.12 -27.47
C ASP A 244 -10.89 25.61 -27.75
N HIS A 245 -10.82 25.24 -29.02
CA HIS A 245 -11.01 23.85 -29.47
C HIS A 245 -9.88 22.94 -28.97
N THR A 246 -8.63 23.42 -29.03
CA THR A 246 -7.46 22.68 -28.56
C THR A 246 -7.56 22.39 -27.07
N LEU A 247 -7.98 23.37 -26.27
CA LEU A 247 -8.26 23.16 -24.86
C LEU A 247 -9.36 22.12 -24.63
N LYS A 248 -10.43 22.15 -25.42
CA LYS A 248 -11.53 21.19 -25.29
C LYS A 248 -11.03 19.77 -25.55
N GLU A 249 -10.24 19.57 -26.59
CA GLU A 249 -9.61 18.28 -26.90
C GLU A 249 -8.60 17.86 -25.83
N LEU A 250 -7.82 18.81 -25.30
CA LEU A 250 -6.91 18.56 -24.18
C LEU A 250 -7.68 18.08 -22.95
N VAL A 251 -8.78 18.75 -22.57
CA VAL A 251 -9.62 18.33 -21.43
C VAL A 251 -10.14 16.91 -21.62
N HIS A 252 -10.57 16.54 -22.83
CA HIS A 252 -10.95 15.16 -23.14
C HIS A 252 -9.78 14.18 -22.98
N THR A 253 -8.61 14.51 -23.52
CA THR A 253 -7.40 13.69 -23.41
C THR A 253 -6.96 13.50 -21.95
N LEU A 254 -6.99 14.57 -21.15
CA LEU A 254 -6.70 14.50 -19.71
C LEU A 254 -7.72 13.63 -18.97
N ALA A 255 -9.01 13.73 -19.33
CA ALA A 255 -10.07 12.92 -18.73
C ALA A 255 -9.88 11.41 -19.00
N ASP A 256 -9.43 11.04 -20.20
CA ASP A 256 -9.11 9.66 -20.55
C ASP A 256 -7.92 9.15 -19.71
N GLN A 257 -6.85 9.94 -19.60
CA GLN A 257 -5.69 9.61 -18.76
C GLN A 257 -6.05 9.53 -17.27
N ARG A 258 -6.98 10.36 -16.80
CA ARG A 258 -7.47 10.34 -15.40
C ARG A 258 -7.94 8.97 -14.98
N GLN A 259 -8.71 8.29 -15.83
CA GLN A 259 -9.30 7.00 -15.48
C GLN A 259 -8.23 5.94 -15.26
N GLN A 260 -7.14 6.02 -16.03
CA GLN A 260 -6.01 5.10 -15.92
C GLN A 260 -5.15 5.38 -14.68
N TRP A 261 -4.84 6.65 -14.41
CA TRP A 261 -3.84 7.04 -13.41
C TRP A 261 -4.42 7.41 -12.03
N PHE A 262 -5.69 7.82 -11.98
CA PHE A 262 -6.42 8.19 -10.77
C PHE A 262 -7.78 7.47 -10.68
N PRO A 263 -7.81 6.12 -10.65
CA PRO A 263 -9.06 5.38 -10.60
C PRO A 263 -9.86 5.70 -9.32
N THR A 264 -11.15 5.99 -9.49
CA THR A 264 -12.07 6.38 -8.40
C THR A 264 -12.54 5.21 -7.54
N LYS A 265 -12.45 3.98 -8.06
CA LYS A 265 -12.56 2.77 -7.21
C LYS A 265 -11.27 2.65 -6.43
N ASP A 266 -11.39 2.86 -5.13
CA ASP A 266 -10.29 2.72 -4.20
C ASP A 266 -9.77 1.27 -4.25
N ARG A 267 -8.76 1.03 -5.08
CA ARG A 267 -8.09 -0.27 -5.15
C ARG A 267 -7.22 -0.49 -3.89
N GLN A 268 -7.10 0.53 -3.04
CA GLN A 268 -6.14 0.61 -1.94
C GLN A 268 -6.62 -0.07 -0.65
N GLU A 269 -7.90 -0.45 -0.52
CA GLU A 269 -8.34 -1.36 0.55
C GLU A 269 -8.21 -2.85 0.19
N SER A 270 -8.13 -3.20 -1.10
CA SER A 270 -8.20 -4.60 -1.53
C SER A 270 -6.94 -5.41 -1.22
N GLN A 271 -5.74 -4.83 -1.25
CA GLN A 271 -4.51 -5.59 -1.00
C GLN A 271 -4.25 -5.80 0.50
N ALA A 272 -4.46 -4.79 1.34
CA ALA A 272 -4.30 -4.93 2.80
C ALA A 272 -5.34 -5.90 3.39
N GLN A 273 -6.59 -5.86 2.94
CA GLN A 273 -7.60 -6.85 3.33
C GLN A 273 -7.26 -8.25 2.82
N LEU A 274 -6.73 -8.42 1.60
CA LEU A 274 -6.28 -9.73 1.12
C LEU A 274 -5.12 -10.29 1.94
N TYR A 275 -4.17 -9.45 2.36
CA TYR A 275 -3.08 -9.86 3.24
C TYR A 275 -3.58 -10.24 4.64
N VAL A 276 -4.53 -9.48 5.22
CA VAL A 276 -5.12 -9.82 6.51
C VAL A 276 -5.97 -11.09 6.43
N ILE A 277 -6.75 -11.28 5.36
CA ILE A 277 -7.50 -12.52 5.10
C ILE A 277 -6.53 -13.68 4.86
N GLY A 278 -5.44 -13.47 4.11
CA GLY A 278 -4.39 -14.46 3.89
C GLY A 278 -3.69 -14.87 5.18
N ILE A 279 -3.32 -13.91 6.03
CA ILE A 279 -2.73 -14.16 7.34
C ILE A 279 -3.74 -14.86 8.27
N ALA A 280 -5.00 -14.45 8.26
CA ALA A 280 -6.05 -15.08 9.07
C ALA A 280 -6.34 -16.51 8.62
N ILE A 281 -6.34 -16.80 7.32
CA ILE A 281 -6.47 -18.15 6.77
C ILE A 281 -5.24 -18.99 7.13
N ILE A 282 -4.03 -18.46 6.97
CA ILE A 282 -2.80 -19.17 7.37
C ILE A 282 -2.81 -19.44 8.88
N ALA A 283 -3.18 -18.47 9.71
CA ALA A 283 -3.27 -18.62 11.16
C ALA A 283 -4.35 -19.63 11.56
N ALA A 284 -5.52 -19.61 10.92
CA ALA A 284 -6.59 -20.57 11.14
C ALA A 284 -6.20 -21.99 10.68
N ILE A 285 -5.56 -22.12 9.52
CA ILE A 285 -4.98 -23.39 9.05
C ILE A 285 -3.94 -23.87 10.06
N LEU A 286 -3.00 -23.02 10.50
CA LEU A 286 -1.96 -23.37 11.46
C LEU A 286 -2.57 -23.79 12.81
N ALA A 287 -3.59 -23.08 13.29
CA ALA A 287 -4.31 -23.41 14.52
C ALA A 287 -5.08 -24.72 14.39
N THR A 288 -5.69 -24.98 13.24
CA THR A 288 -6.38 -26.24 12.92
C THR A 288 -5.38 -27.39 12.79
N LEU A 289 -4.22 -27.15 12.18
CA LEU A 289 -3.13 -28.11 12.04
C LEU A 289 -2.51 -28.41 13.41
N LEU A 290 -2.34 -27.43 14.29
CA LEU A 290 -1.89 -27.66 15.67
C LEU A 290 -2.94 -28.36 16.53
N TYR A 291 -4.23 -28.10 16.29
CA TYR A 291 -5.34 -28.74 17.00
C TYR A 291 -5.58 -30.19 16.57
N ILE A 292 -5.36 -30.50 15.28
CA ILE A 292 -5.56 -31.85 14.70
C ILE A 292 -4.24 -32.65 14.65
N SER A 293 -3.07 -32.01 14.75
CA SER A 293 -1.77 -32.70 14.69
C SER A 293 -1.58 -33.58 15.92
N PRO A 294 -1.34 -34.90 15.74
CA PRO A 294 -1.12 -35.81 16.84
C PRO A 294 0.34 -35.67 17.28
N TRP A 295 0.63 -34.65 18.11
CA TRP A 295 1.80 -34.71 18.98
C TRP A 295 1.59 -35.79 20.05
N ARG A 296 1.49 -37.06 19.62
CA ARG A 296 1.67 -38.18 20.54
C ARG A 296 3.13 -38.09 20.96
N LYS A 297 3.39 -37.64 22.19
CA LYS A 297 4.68 -37.86 22.85
C LYS A 297 5.07 -39.31 22.57
N ASP A 298 6.18 -39.54 21.90
CA ASP A 298 6.68 -40.90 21.65
C ASP A 298 7.23 -41.44 22.97
N VAL A 299 6.31 -41.91 23.83
CA VAL A 299 6.60 -42.39 25.19
C VAL A 299 7.63 -43.53 25.12
N TYR A 300 7.61 -44.36 24.07
CA TYR A 300 8.62 -45.40 23.89
C TYR A 300 10.05 -44.83 23.87
N ARG A 301 10.30 -43.77 23.07
CA ARG A 301 11.64 -43.17 22.95
C ARG A 301 12.18 -42.55 24.24
N GLN A 302 11.30 -42.14 25.16
CA GLN A 302 11.72 -41.58 26.45
C GLN A 302 12.24 -42.66 27.42
N PHE A 303 11.71 -43.89 27.31
CA PHE A 303 11.97 -44.96 28.27
C PHE A 303 12.85 -46.10 27.73
N ALA A 304 12.88 -46.31 26.41
CA ALA A 304 13.62 -47.40 25.76
C ALA A 304 15.16 -47.28 25.69
N PRO A 305 15.80 -46.09 25.74
CA PRO A 305 17.26 -46.04 25.67
C PRO A 305 17.93 -46.79 26.84
N THR A 306 18.92 -47.60 26.51
CA THR A 306 19.85 -48.25 27.45
C THR A 306 21.20 -48.42 26.77
N GLU A 307 22.24 -48.61 27.58
CA GLU A 307 23.57 -48.97 27.12
C GLU A 307 23.88 -50.41 27.51
N MET A 308 24.73 -51.04 26.71
CA MET A 308 25.32 -52.34 27.03
C MET A 308 26.61 -52.10 27.80
N VAL A 309 26.53 -52.21 29.13
CA VAL A 309 27.68 -52.07 30.04
C VAL A 309 28.49 -53.36 30.00
N HIS A 310 29.74 -53.28 29.56
CA HIS A 310 30.65 -54.41 29.48
C HIS A 310 32.05 -53.99 29.93
N ASP A 311 32.41 -54.34 31.17
CA ASP A 311 33.51 -53.69 31.89
C ASP A 311 34.92 -54.26 31.63
N THR A 312 35.07 -55.37 30.89
CA THR A 312 36.39 -55.92 30.55
C THR A 312 36.36 -56.69 29.23
N ILE A 313 37.42 -56.58 28.43
CA ILE A 313 37.64 -57.54 27.32
C ILE A 313 37.93 -58.89 27.98
N GLY A 314 36.94 -59.77 28.04
CA GLY A 314 37.19 -61.15 28.41
C GLY A 314 38.21 -61.74 27.42
N GLN A 315 39.28 -62.35 27.93
CA GLN A 315 40.33 -62.92 27.09
C GLN A 315 39.85 -64.14 26.31
N ASP A 316 38.74 -64.74 26.72
CA ASP A 316 38.08 -65.83 26.03
C ASP A 316 37.29 -65.34 24.80
N ASP A 317 37.07 -66.22 23.84
CA ASP A 317 36.40 -65.86 22.59
C ASP A 317 34.96 -65.34 22.82
N THR A 318 34.30 -65.71 23.92
CA THR A 318 32.96 -65.21 24.24
C THR A 318 33.02 -63.78 24.77
N GLY A 319 33.98 -63.46 25.65
CA GLY A 319 34.24 -62.09 26.09
C GLY A 319 34.52 -61.13 24.93
N GLN A 320 35.33 -61.55 23.95
CA GLN A 320 35.60 -60.74 22.76
C GLN A 320 34.34 -60.48 21.91
N ILE A 321 33.50 -61.51 21.69
CA ILE A 321 32.23 -61.35 20.97
C ILE A 321 31.31 -60.38 21.71
N MET A 322 31.25 -60.46 23.04
CA MET A 322 30.40 -59.61 23.86
C MET A 322 30.87 -58.16 23.87
N HIS A 323 32.18 -57.91 23.86
CA HIS A 323 32.76 -56.57 23.68
C HIS A 323 32.47 -55.98 22.29
N ALA A 324 32.58 -56.80 21.23
CA ALA A 324 32.20 -56.37 19.89
C ALA A 324 30.69 -56.06 19.81
N ALA A 325 29.85 -56.91 20.43
CA ALA A 325 28.41 -56.72 20.48
C ALA A 325 28.03 -55.42 21.19
N SER A 326 28.65 -55.11 22.34
CA SER A 326 28.38 -53.87 23.08
C SER A 326 28.76 -52.62 22.28
N THR A 327 29.89 -52.67 21.56
CA THR A 327 30.32 -51.60 20.67
C THR A 327 29.29 -51.31 19.57
N HIS A 328 28.74 -52.36 18.96
CA HIS A 328 27.68 -52.21 17.95
C HIS A 328 26.36 -51.74 18.57
N PHE A 329 25.98 -52.29 19.72
CA PHE A 329 24.77 -51.94 20.46
C PHE A 329 24.75 -50.44 20.82
N ASN A 330 25.81 -49.94 21.46
CA ASN A 330 25.90 -48.55 21.91
C ASN A 330 25.99 -47.56 20.73
N LYS A 331 26.46 -48.01 19.56
CA LYS A 331 26.41 -47.24 18.29
C LYS A 331 25.08 -47.37 17.53
N ARG A 332 24.04 -47.97 18.14
CA ARG A 332 22.72 -48.27 17.55
C ARG A 332 22.77 -49.12 16.27
N ARG A 333 23.84 -49.90 16.09
CA ARG A 333 24.03 -50.84 14.98
C ARG A 333 23.43 -52.20 15.33
N PHE A 334 22.11 -52.21 15.54
CA PHE A 334 21.39 -53.36 16.13
C PHE A 334 21.48 -54.64 15.30
N ASN A 335 21.43 -54.55 13.97
CA ASN A 335 21.56 -55.73 13.11
C ASN A 335 22.92 -56.43 13.27
N GLN A 336 24.02 -55.68 13.37
CA GLN A 336 25.35 -56.25 13.62
C GLN A 336 25.45 -56.84 15.04
N ALA A 337 24.87 -56.15 16.04
CA ALA A 337 24.82 -56.64 17.41
C ALA A 337 24.04 -57.96 17.53
N ILE A 338 22.90 -58.11 16.83
CA ILE A 338 22.10 -59.35 16.80
C ILE A 338 22.94 -60.54 16.33
N GLY A 339 23.76 -60.35 15.28
CA GLY A 339 24.64 -61.38 14.75
C GLY A 339 25.63 -61.89 15.80
N LEU A 340 26.33 -60.95 16.46
CA LEU A 340 27.31 -61.26 17.50
C LEU A 340 26.67 -61.90 18.75
N LEU A 341 25.56 -61.34 19.22
CA LEU A 341 24.83 -61.88 20.39
C LEU A 341 24.26 -63.27 20.09
N THR A 342 23.86 -63.55 18.86
CA THR A 342 23.45 -64.90 18.45
C THR A 342 24.60 -65.89 18.50
N GLN A 343 25.82 -65.48 18.12
CA GLN A 343 27.01 -66.33 18.27
C GLN A 343 27.32 -66.60 19.74
N ALA A 344 27.26 -65.58 20.61
CA ALA A 344 27.46 -65.75 22.04
C ALA A 344 26.45 -66.73 22.66
N ILE A 345 25.16 -66.63 22.32
CA ILE A 345 24.10 -67.53 22.82
C ILE A 345 24.25 -68.96 22.29
N ARG A 346 24.80 -69.16 21.08
CA ARG A 346 25.07 -70.52 20.57
C ARG A 346 26.18 -71.22 21.33
N ARG A 347 27.17 -70.45 21.80
CA ARG A 347 28.28 -70.96 22.61
C ARG A 347 27.86 -71.24 24.05
N ASP A 348 27.07 -70.35 24.62
CA ASP A 348 26.47 -70.53 25.93
C ASP A 348 24.96 -70.24 25.89
N THR A 349 24.17 -71.30 25.87
CA THR A 349 22.71 -71.21 25.82
C THR A 349 22.08 -70.65 27.11
N MET A 350 22.86 -70.56 28.20
CA MET A 350 22.47 -70.00 29.49
C MET A 350 22.94 -68.56 29.68
N ASN A 351 23.55 -67.94 28.65
CA ASN A 351 23.96 -66.53 28.70
C ASN A 351 22.75 -65.59 28.61
N MET A 352 22.11 -65.36 29.77
CA MET A 352 20.91 -64.51 29.89
C MET A 352 21.21 -63.04 29.58
N TYR A 353 22.45 -62.61 29.80
CA TYR A 353 22.90 -61.25 29.47
C TYR A 353 22.93 -61.04 27.95
N ALA A 354 23.55 -61.94 27.18
CA ALA A 354 23.53 -61.87 25.72
C ALA A 354 22.10 -61.97 25.15
N ARG A 355 21.26 -62.83 25.74
CA ARG A 355 19.87 -63.01 25.33
C ARG A 355 19.01 -61.78 25.63
N TYR A 356 19.23 -61.12 26.75
CA TYR A 356 18.56 -59.86 27.11
C TYR A 356 18.86 -58.75 26.08
N TYR A 357 20.14 -58.48 25.81
CA TYR A 357 20.52 -57.45 24.84
C TYR A 357 20.13 -57.80 23.41
N ARG A 358 20.09 -59.09 23.04
CA ARG A 358 19.58 -59.50 21.73
C ARG A 358 18.08 -59.21 21.63
N GLY A 359 17.33 -59.48 22.70
CA GLY A 359 15.92 -59.11 22.81
C GLY A 359 15.67 -57.62 22.57
N ILE A 360 16.50 -56.74 23.13
CA ILE A 360 16.42 -55.29 22.90
C ILE A 360 16.76 -54.93 21.45
N CYS A 361 17.83 -55.49 20.88
CA CYS A 361 18.17 -55.22 19.48
C CYS A 361 17.05 -55.65 18.51
N LEU A 362 16.46 -56.82 18.76
CA LEU A 362 15.34 -57.33 17.98
C LEU A 362 14.13 -56.40 18.09
N LEU A 363 13.86 -55.86 19.29
CA LEU A 363 12.80 -54.89 19.50
C LEU A 363 13.07 -53.56 18.77
N GLU A 364 14.30 -53.06 18.80
CA GLU A 364 14.69 -51.85 18.05
C GLU A 364 14.57 -52.04 16.54
N ASN A 365 14.73 -53.27 16.03
CA ASN A 365 14.56 -53.65 14.63
C ASN A 365 13.14 -54.16 14.29
N ASP A 366 12.14 -53.86 15.14
CA ASP A 366 10.71 -54.21 14.98
C ASP A 366 10.40 -55.72 14.87
N GLN A 367 11.32 -56.58 15.30
CA GLN A 367 11.14 -58.04 15.33
C GLN A 367 10.49 -58.48 16.66
N PHE A 368 9.27 -58.01 16.90
CA PHE A 368 8.56 -58.12 18.19
C PHE A 368 8.46 -59.55 18.73
N ASN A 369 8.12 -60.54 17.89
CA ASN A 369 7.92 -61.91 18.34
C ASN A 369 9.24 -62.55 18.80
N ALA A 370 10.31 -62.37 18.04
CA ALA A 370 11.64 -62.87 18.39
C ALA A 370 12.19 -62.15 19.64
N ALA A 371 12.00 -60.83 19.73
CA ALA A 371 12.35 -60.04 20.90
C ALA A 371 11.66 -60.56 22.17
N ARG A 372 10.33 -60.75 22.11
CA ARG A 372 9.53 -61.24 23.22
C ARG A 372 9.95 -62.65 23.64
N GLN A 373 10.27 -63.53 22.69
CA GLN A 373 10.75 -64.88 22.99
C GLN A 373 12.06 -64.86 23.80
N ASP A 374 13.01 -64.00 23.42
CA ASP A 374 14.26 -63.84 24.15
C ASP A 374 14.06 -63.25 25.55
N LEU A 375 13.29 -62.16 25.64
CA LEU A 375 13.04 -61.48 26.90
C LEU A 375 12.20 -62.35 27.87
N GLN A 376 11.24 -63.12 27.38
CA GLN A 376 10.47 -64.06 28.20
C GLN A 376 11.37 -65.13 28.83
N ARG A 377 12.36 -65.62 28.09
CA ARG A 377 13.32 -66.60 28.61
C ARG A 377 14.24 -66.00 29.68
N VAL A 378 14.62 -64.73 29.53
CA VAL A 378 15.37 -64.00 30.57
C VAL A 378 14.47 -63.78 31.80
N TYR A 379 13.23 -63.36 31.62
CA TYR A 379 12.27 -63.14 32.71
C TYR A 379 11.94 -64.43 33.48
N GLY A 380 11.88 -65.56 32.80
CA GLY A 380 11.65 -66.88 33.40
C GLY A 380 12.86 -67.46 34.17
N SER A 381 14.02 -66.80 34.11
CA SER A 381 15.25 -67.25 34.76
C SER A 381 15.50 -66.57 36.11
N LYS A 382 16.54 -66.99 36.84
CA LYS A 382 17.04 -66.31 38.06
C LYS A 382 18.09 -65.22 37.75
N SER A 383 18.13 -64.71 36.52
CA SER A 383 19.09 -63.68 36.10
C SER A 383 18.83 -62.34 36.81
N THR A 384 19.89 -61.56 37.03
CA THR A 384 19.80 -60.16 37.47
C THR A 384 19.00 -59.28 36.51
N TYR A 385 18.96 -59.62 35.21
CA TYR A 385 18.20 -58.92 34.17
C TYR A 385 16.72 -59.33 34.08
N ARG A 386 16.23 -60.17 35.00
CA ARG A 386 14.86 -60.68 34.99
C ARG A 386 13.83 -59.55 34.87
N TYR A 387 13.93 -58.54 35.73
CA TYR A 387 12.94 -57.46 35.77
C TYR A 387 13.19 -56.39 34.72
N ASP A 388 14.42 -56.23 34.25
CA ASP A 388 14.71 -55.45 33.05
C ASP A 388 14.07 -56.07 31.81
N ALA A 389 14.10 -57.40 31.69
CA ALA A 389 13.42 -58.10 30.62
C ALA A 389 11.89 -57.92 30.69
N ALA A 390 11.28 -57.91 31.88
CA ALA A 390 9.87 -57.58 32.06
C ALA A 390 9.54 -56.15 31.57
N PHE A 391 10.41 -55.19 31.88
CA PHE A 391 10.24 -53.80 31.43
C PHE A 391 10.31 -53.69 29.89
N TYR A 392 11.28 -54.34 29.25
CA TYR A 392 11.38 -54.36 27.79
C TYR A 392 10.28 -55.19 27.11
N LEU A 393 9.72 -56.20 27.79
CA LEU A 393 8.50 -56.87 27.34
C LEU A 393 7.33 -55.88 27.31
N GLY A 394 7.16 -55.09 28.37
CA GLY A 394 6.17 -54.01 28.40
C GLY A 394 6.36 -53.01 27.25
N LEU A 395 7.59 -52.51 27.07
CA LEU A 395 7.94 -51.62 25.95
C LEU A 395 7.69 -52.25 24.59
N SER A 396 7.85 -53.57 24.44
CA SER A 396 7.56 -54.27 23.19
C SER A 396 6.07 -54.26 22.82
N TYR A 397 5.18 -54.23 23.81
CA TYR A 397 3.74 -54.08 23.60
C TYR A 397 3.39 -52.62 23.36
N LEU A 398 4.00 -51.69 24.11
CA LEU A 398 3.82 -50.25 23.92
C LEU A 398 4.21 -49.80 22.50
N LYS A 399 5.39 -50.23 22.00
CA LYS A 399 5.87 -49.93 20.64
C LYS A 399 4.93 -50.51 19.56
N ASN A 400 4.23 -51.59 19.89
CA ASN A 400 3.23 -52.24 19.04
C ASN A 400 1.79 -51.77 19.36
N ASN A 401 1.63 -50.59 19.98
CA ASN A 401 0.35 -49.95 20.33
C ASN A 401 -0.57 -50.74 21.29
N ASP A 402 -0.06 -51.76 21.98
CA ASP A 402 -0.81 -52.60 22.94
C ASP A 402 -0.53 -52.11 24.37
N LYS A 403 -1.23 -51.04 24.77
CA LYS A 403 -1.06 -50.41 26.09
C LYS A 403 -1.46 -51.33 27.24
N GLN A 404 -2.51 -52.13 27.06
CA GLN A 404 -3.01 -53.01 28.10
C GLN A 404 -1.96 -54.05 28.48
N ARG A 405 -1.37 -54.74 27.49
CA ARG A 405 -0.29 -55.70 27.77
C ARG A 405 0.99 -55.05 28.24
N CYS A 406 1.26 -53.80 27.85
CA CYS A 406 2.36 -53.03 28.45
C CYS A 406 2.19 -52.95 29.97
N LEU A 407 1.02 -52.48 30.44
CA LEU A 407 0.71 -52.37 31.87
C LEU A 407 0.80 -53.72 32.60
N GLU A 408 0.27 -54.79 32.01
CA GLU A 408 0.35 -56.15 32.56
C GLU A 408 1.79 -56.60 32.84
N TRP A 409 2.75 -56.21 32.00
CA TRP A 409 4.17 -56.53 32.19
C TRP A 409 4.85 -55.61 33.21
N LEU A 410 4.51 -54.32 33.21
CA LEU A 410 5.08 -53.37 34.18
C LEU A 410 4.67 -53.70 35.62
N TYR A 411 3.43 -54.14 35.85
CA TYR A 411 2.97 -54.55 37.18
C TYR A 411 3.62 -55.85 37.71
N LYS A 412 4.37 -56.59 36.89
CA LYS A 412 5.13 -57.77 37.35
C LYS A 412 6.48 -57.40 37.97
N ILE A 413 6.89 -56.13 37.91
CA ILE A 413 8.15 -55.64 38.46
C ILE A 413 7.94 -55.27 39.93
N PRO A 414 8.55 -55.98 40.90
CA PRO A 414 8.37 -55.72 42.32
C PRO A 414 9.12 -54.45 42.75
N GLU A 415 8.72 -53.87 43.89
CA GLU A 415 9.32 -52.64 44.42
C GLU A 415 10.82 -52.75 44.71
N SER A 416 11.29 -53.96 45.01
CA SER A 416 12.71 -54.27 45.24
C SER A 416 13.55 -54.34 43.97
N ALA A 417 12.95 -54.31 42.77
CA ALA A 417 13.69 -54.38 41.52
C ALA A 417 14.38 -53.04 41.19
N PRO A 418 15.63 -53.05 40.68
CA PRO A 418 16.37 -51.82 40.35
C PRO A 418 15.64 -50.87 39.39
N ASN A 419 14.82 -51.42 38.50
CA ASN A 419 14.09 -50.67 37.48
C ASN A 419 12.64 -50.33 37.86
N TYR A 420 12.22 -50.58 39.11
CA TYR A 420 10.85 -50.31 39.57
C TYR A 420 10.44 -48.84 39.37
N VAL A 421 11.29 -47.89 39.78
CA VAL A 421 11.02 -46.45 39.61
C VAL A 421 10.81 -46.08 38.14
N LYS A 422 11.57 -46.68 37.23
CA LYS A 422 11.44 -46.47 35.79
C LYS A 422 10.12 -47.06 35.26
N ALA A 423 9.72 -48.23 35.75
CA ALA A 423 8.43 -48.86 35.43
C ALA A 423 7.25 -48.02 35.91
N THR A 424 7.25 -47.54 37.15
CA THR A 424 6.16 -46.72 37.71
C THR A 424 5.98 -45.40 36.97
N LYS A 425 7.09 -44.73 36.59
CA LYS A 425 7.03 -43.53 35.74
C LYS A 425 6.41 -43.83 34.37
N LEU A 426 6.74 -44.96 33.77
CA LEU A 426 6.15 -45.35 32.49
C LEU A 426 4.65 -45.64 32.63
N VAL A 427 4.22 -46.29 33.72
CA VAL A 427 2.79 -46.50 34.03
C VAL A 427 2.05 -45.16 34.11
N GLN A 428 2.60 -44.18 34.82
CA GLN A 428 2.01 -42.83 34.95
C GLN A 428 1.88 -42.08 33.62
N GLU A 429 2.79 -42.30 32.67
CA GLU A 429 2.76 -41.63 31.36
C GLU A 429 1.80 -42.28 30.35
N ILE A 430 1.43 -43.56 30.55
CA ILE A 430 0.59 -44.31 29.58
C ILE A 430 -0.84 -44.56 30.04
N GLN A 431 -1.11 -44.43 31.35
CA GLN A 431 -2.44 -44.30 31.95
C GLN A 431 -3.05 -42.94 31.61
#